data_AF-A0A7C8ZKA9-F1
#
_entry.id   AF-A0A7C8ZKA9-F1
#
_cell.length_a   1.000
_cell.length_b   1.000
_cell.length_c   1.000
_cell.angle_alpha   90.00
_cell.angle_beta   90.00
_cell.angle_gamma   90.00
#
_symmetry.space_group_name_H-M   'P 1'
#
loop_
_entity.id
_entity.type
_entity.pdbx_description
1 polymer ?
#
loop_
_entity_poly.entity_id
_entity_poly.type
_entity_poly.pdbx_seq_one_letter_code
_entity_poly.pdbx_strand_id
1 'polypeptide(L)'
;MPVARPVSSDARVIAHVDMDCFYVQVEQRKQPELRGLPTAVVQYNEWKGGALIAVSYEARKLGVKRSMRGDEAKRICPQIQLVQVPVARGKADLSAYRNAGSEVVTILAMKGRCERASIDEAYLDLTDAAETMLAETPPESLEDMDEEALKSHIIGLTEVELST
;
A
#
# COMPACT_ATOMS: atom_id res chain seq x y z
N MET A 1 4.62 18.86 29.18
CA MET A 1 4.60 17.52 29.80
C MET A 1 5.95 16.89 29.53
N PRO A 2 6.66 16.33 30.52
CA PRO A 2 7.91 15.63 30.25
C PRO A 2 7.57 14.41 29.38
N VAL A 3 8.08 14.39 28.15
CA VAL A 3 8.02 13.22 27.28
C VAL A 3 8.90 12.18 27.95
N ALA A 4 8.28 11.09 28.44
CA ALA A 4 9.04 9.98 28.97
C ALA A 4 10.04 9.53 27.91
N ARG A 5 11.34 9.53 28.25
CA ARG A 5 12.34 8.85 27.42
C ARG A 5 11.87 7.41 27.27
N PRO A 6 11.72 6.89 26.04
CA PRO A 6 11.40 5.47 25.87
C PRO A 6 12.50 4.70 26.59
N VAL A 7 12.10 3.86 27.54
CA VAL A 7 12.95 2.78 28.04
C VAL A 7 13.39 2.00 26.81
N SER A 8 14.66 1.59 26.70
CA SER A 8 15.14 0.79 25.58
C SER A 8 14.35 -0.51 25.51
N SER A 9 13.25 -0.52 24.76
CA SER A 9 12.73 -1.77 24.22
C SER A 9 13.79 -2.28 23.26
N ASP A 10 13.98 -3.58 23.19
CA ASP A 10 14.73 -4.19 22.10
C ASP A 10 14.30 -3.55 20.77
N ALA A 11 15.28 -3.24 19.93
CA ALA A 11 15.02 -2.54 18.67
C ALA A 11 14.03 -3.38 17.85
N ARG A 12 12.92 -2.76 17.42
CA ARG A 12 11.90 -3.47 16.63
C ARG A 12 12.09 -3.19 15.16
N VAL A 13 11.96 -4.24 14.35
CA VAL A 13 11.93 -4.11 12.89
C VAL A 13 10.48 -4.21 12.44
N ILE A 14 9.87 -3.08 12.11
CA ILE A 14 8.46 -3.00 11.70
C ILE A 14 8.37 -2.64 10.23
N ALA A 15 7.69 -3.47 9.44
CA ALA A 15 7.31 -3.14 8.07
C ALA A 15 5.88 -2.58 8.02
N HIS A 16 5.68 -1.53 7.24
CA HIS A 16 4.35 -1.07 6.84
C HIS A 16 4.08 -1.52 5.40
N VAL A 17 3.02 -2.30 5.21
CA VAL A 17 2.63 -2.86 3.91
C VAL A 17 1.34 -2.18 3.48
N ASP A 18 1.38 -1.50 2.33
CA ASP A 18 0.23 -0.86 1.68
C ASP A 18 0.09 -1.41 0.26
N MET A 19 -1.12 -1.81 -0.13
CA MET A 19 -1.37 -2.37 -1.46
C MET A 19 -1.60 -1.30 -2.51
N ASP A 20 -0.80 -1.39 -3.58
CA ASP A 20 -0.88 -0.51 -4.73
C ASP A 20 -2.29 -0.38 -5.32
N CYS A 21 -2.84 0.84 -5.33
CA CYS A 21 -4.15 1.15 -5.92
C CYS A 21 -5.23 0.08 -5.67
N PHE A 22 -5.30 -0.43 -4.43
CA PHE A 22 -5.89 -1.72 -4.06
C PHE A 22 -7.18 -2.11 -4.78
N TYR A 23 -8.21 -1.23 -4.79
CA TYR A 23 -9.50 -1.60 -5.38
C TYR A 23 -9.40 -1.81 -6.90
N VAL A 24 -8.50 -1.10 -7.59
CA VAL A 24 -8.25 -1.33 -9.02
C VAL A 24 -7.63 -2.70 -9.22
N GLN A 25 -6.63 -3.09 -8.41
CA GLN A 25 -6.02 -4.42 -8.53
C GLN A 25 -7.02 -5.54 -8.24
N VAL A 26 -7.94 -5.35 -7.28
CA VAL A 26 -9.03 -6.31 -7.03
C VAL A 26 -9.94 -6.46 -8.26
N GLU A 27 -10.26 -5.38 -8.96
CA GLU A 27 -11.05 -5.45 -10.19
C GLU A 27 -10.25 -6.02 -11.37
N GLN A 28 -8.97 -5.67 -11.54
CA GLN A 28 -8.08 -6.25 -12.55
C GLN A 28 -7.79 -7.74 -12.33
N ARG A 29 -7.95 -8.24 -11.10
CA ARG A 29 -7.92 -9.68 -10.80
C ARG A 29 -9.17 -10.38 -11.36
N LYS A 30 -10.34 -9.74 -11.28
CA LYS A 30 -11.63 -10.27 -11.79
C LYS A 30 -11.81 -10.10 -13.29
N GLN A 31 -11.28 -9.00 -13.84
CA GLN A 31 -11.39 -8.56 -15.23
C GLN A 31 -9.96 -8.34 -15.78
N PRO A 32 -9.26 -9.42 -16.20
CA PRO A 32 -7.86 -9.35 -16.63
C PRO A 32 -7.60 -8.38 -17.79
N GLU A 33 -8.60 -8.08 -18.62
CA GLU A 33 -8.57 -7.11 -19.71
C GLU A 33 -8.31 -5.67 -19.25
N LEU A 34 -8.53 -5.36 -17.97
CA LEU A 34 -8.27 -4.03 -17.39
C LEU A 34 -6.79 -3.79 -17.03
N ARG A 35 -5.95 -4.82 -17.10
CA ARG A 35 -4.53 -4.73 -16.72
C ARG A 35 -3.77 -3.87 -17.74
N GLY A 36 -2.97 -2.92 -17.24
CA GLY A 36 -2.23 -1.98 -18.07
C GLY A 36 -3.09 -0.89 -18.72
N LEU A 37 -4.41 -0.85 -18.46
CA LEU A 37 -5.29 0.19 -18.96
C LEU A 37 -5.57 1.25 -17.88
N PRO A 38 -5.71 2.54 -18.25
CA PRO A 38 -6.16 3.59 -17.34
C PRO A 38 -7.51 3.20 -16.72
N THR A 39 -7.51 2.88 -15.42
CA THR A 39 -8.68 2.35 -14.72
C THR A 39 -8.93 3.11 -13.42
N ALA A 40 -10.19 3.36 -13.10
CA ALA A 40 -10.60 3.86 -11.80
C ALA A 40 -11.82 3.11 -11.29
N VAL A 41 -11.86 2.90 -9.97
CA VAL A 41 -13.04 2.35 -9.29
C VAL A 41 -13.87 3.51 -8.76
N VAL A 42 -15.18 3.48 -9.01
CA VAL A 42 -16.12 4.52 -8.62
C VAL A 42 -17.17 3.99 -7.65
N GLN A 43 -17.56 4.83 -6.70
CA GLN A 43 -18.59 4.54 -5.70
C GLN A 43 -19.66 5.64 -5.71
N TYR A 44 -20.81 5.31 -5.12
CA TYR A 44 -21.99 6.17 -4.95
C TYR A 44 -22.79 6.40 -6.23
N ASN A 45 -23.82 7.26 -6.12
CA ASN A 45 -24.86 7.47 -7.12
C ASN A 45 -24.32 7.91 -8.49
N GLU A 46 -25.16 7.77 -9.52
CA GLU A 46 -24.86 8.13 -10.92
C GLU A 46 -24.53 9.62 -11.12
N TRP A 47 -24.66 10.45 -10.08
CA TRP A 47 -24.37 11.88 -10.15
C TRP A 47 -22.94 12.13 -10.60
N LYS A 48 -22.82 12.73 -11.80
CA LYS A 48 -21.54 13.06 -12.44
C LYS A 48 -20.60 11.85 -12.60
N GLY A 49 -21.16 10.65 -12.83
CA GLY A 49 -20.38 9.44 -13.06
C GLY A 49 -19.73 8.84 -11.81
N GLY A 50 -20.22 9.18 -10.62
CA GLY A 50 -19.73 8.64 -9.34
C GLY A 50 -18.41 9.27 -8.86
N ALA A 51 -18.10 9.09 -7.58
CA ALA A 51 -16.84 9.54 -7.00
C ALA A 51 -15.76 8.47 -7.17
N LEU A 52 -14.57 8.85 -7.63
CA LEU A 52 -13.46 7.92 -7.73
C LEU A 52 -12.96 7.56 -6.32
N ILE A 53 -12.75 6.27 -6.08
CA ILE A 53 -12.26 5.77 -4.78
C ILE A 53 -10.91 5.06 -4.90
N ALA A 54 -10.53 4.63 -6.10
CA ALA A 54 -9.18 4.17 -6.42
C ALA A 54 -8.86 4.48 -7.89
N VAL A 55 -7.57 4.72 -8.19
CA VAL A 55 -7.09 5.13 -9.50
C VAL A 55 -5.79 4.41 -9.80
N SER A 56 -5.71 3.76 -10.98
CA SER A 56 -4.55 3.03 -11.46
C SER A 56 -3.38 3.95 -11.76
N TYR A 57 -2.16 3.43 -11.75
CA TYR A 57 -0.97 4.22 -12.09
C TYR A 57 -1.02 4.76 -13.52
N GLU A 58 -1.58 4.01 -14.47
CA GLU A 58 -1.77 4.44 -15.86
C GLU A 58 -2.71 5.64 -15.95
N ALA A 59 -3.80 5.65 -15.18
CA ALA A 59 -4.71 6.80 -15.11
C ALA A 59 -4.08 7.99 -14.38
N ARG A 60 -3.31 7.76 -13.31
CA ARG A 60 -2.57 8.83 -12.59
C ARG A 60 -1.55 9.51 -13.49
N LYS A 61 -0.82 8.76 -14.33
CA LYS A 61 0.12 9.30 -15.32
C LYS A 61 -0.55 10.26 -16.31
N LEU A 62 -1.83 10.06 -16.59
CA LEU A 62 -2.64 10.92 -17.46
C LEU A 62 -3.30 12.10 -16.71
N GLY A 63 -3.03 12.24 -15.41
CA GLY A 63 -3.53 13.37 -14.60
C GLY A 63 -4.83 13.10 -13.84
N VAL A 64 -5.38 11.87 -13.89
CA VAL A 64 -6.57 11.51 -13.12
C VAL A 64 -6.23 11.40 -11.63
N LYS A 65 -7.03 12.05 -10.78
CA LYS A 65 -6.85 12.07 -9.32
C LYS A 65 -8.02 11.42 -8.61
N ARG A 66 -7.77 10.80 -7.45
CA ARG A 66 -8.79 10.15 -6.63
C ARG A 66 -9.92 11.10 -6.21
N SER A 67 -9.66 12.40 -6.06
CA SER A 67 -10.67 13.40 -5.68
C SER A 67 -11.66 13.76 -6.80
N MET A 68 -11.47 13.25 -8.02
CA MET A 68 -12.32 13.57 -9.17
C MET A 68 -13.59 12.72 -9.19
N ARG A 69 -14.56 13.17 -9.99
CA ARG A 69 -15.71 12.37 -10.41
C ARG A 69 -15.50 11.72 -11.77
N GLY A 70 -16.35 10.74 -12.11
CA GLY A 70 -16.23 9.98 -13.34
C GLY A 70 -16.29 10.83 -14.61
N ASP A 71 -17.11 11.89 -14.63
CA ASP A 71 -17.19 12.83 -15.75
C ASP A 71 -15.92 13.68 -15.92
N GLU A 72 -15.32 14.13 -14.82
CA GLU A 72 -14.04 14.84 -14.80
C GLU A 72 -12.91 13.92 -15.26
N ALA A 73 -12.88 12.69 -14.76
CA ALA A 73 -11.89 11.69 -15.15
C ALA A 73 -11.99 11.37 -16.66
N LYS A 74 -13.20 11.22 -17.21
CA LYS A 74 -13.41 11.02 -18.65
C LYS A 74 -13.01 12.23 -19.51
N ARG A 75 -13.15 13.45 -19.00
CA ARG A 75 -12.67 14.65 -19.70
C ARG A 75 -11.15 14.69 -19.82
N ILE A 76 -10.43 14.21 -18.81
CA ILE A 76 -8.96 14.16 -18.77
C ILE A 76 -8.42 12.95 -19.55
N CYS A 77 -9.05 11.79 -19.36
CA CYS A 77 -8.66 10.52 -19.96
C CYS A 77 -9.90 9.87 -20.60
N PRO A 78 -10.24 10.21 -21.87
CA PRO A 78 -11.43 9.69 -22.54
C PRO A 78 -11.51 8.16 -22.61
N GLN A 79 -10.35 7.49 -22.63
CA GLN A 79 -10.21 6.04 -22.65
C GLN A 79 -10.27 5.36 -21.26
N ILE A 80 -10.52 6.11 -20.19
CA ILE A 80 -10.53 5.56 -18.83
C ILE A 80 -11.63 4.52 -18.64
N GLN A 81 -11.28 3.40 -18.04
CA GLN A 81 -12.21 2.37 -17.61
C GLN A 81 -12.74 2.73 -16.22
N LEU A 82 -14.05 2.97 -16.12
CA LEU A 82 -14.70 3.24 -14.84
C LEU A 82 -15.42 1.97 -14.38
N VAL A 83 -14.94 1.38 -13.29
CA VAL A 83 -15.54 0.18 -12.70
C VAL A 83 -16.39 0.61 -11.50
N GLN A 84 -17.70 0.34 -11.57
CA GLN A 84 -18.64 0.69 -10.51
C GLN A 84 -18.62 -0.38 -9.41
N VAL A 85 -18.46 0.06 -8.16
CA VAL A 85 -18.66 -0.81 -6.98
C VAL A 85 -20.09 -1.35 -6.98
N PRO A 86 -20.30 -2.67 -6.79
CA PRO A 86 -21.63 -3.26 -6.71
C PRO A 86 -22.50 -2.60 -5.64
N VAL A 87 -23.82 -2.56 -5.88
CA VAL A 87 -24.77 -1.98 -4.92
C VAL A 87 -25.67 -3.06 -4.38
N ALA A 88 -25.71 -3.20 -3.06
CA ALA A 88 -26.60 -4.11 -2.35
C ALA A 88 -27.41 -3.31 -1.30
N ARG A 89 -28.73 -3.49 -1.29
CA ARG A 89 -29.65 -2.82 -0.35
C ARG A 89 -29.49 -1.29 -0.35
N GLY A 90 -29.30 -0.71 -1.54
CA GLY A 90 -29.14 0.74 -1.73
C GLY A 90 -27.81 1.33 -1.24
N LYS A 91 -26.82 0.49 -0.90
CA LYS A 91 -25.49 0.90 -0.45
C LYS A 91 -24.40 0.20 -1.24
N ALA A 92 -23.23 0.82 -1.29
CA ALA A 92 -22.06 0.19 -1.90
C ALA A 92 -21.68 -1.10 -1.14
N ASP A 93 -21.54 -2.18 -1.88
CA ASP A 93 -21.08 -3.46 -1.38
C ASP A 93 -19.57 -3.58 -1.58
N LEU A 94 -18.86 -3.49 -0.46
CA LEU A 94 -17.39 -3.55 -0.42
C LEU A 94 -16.87 -4.95 -0.04
N SER A 95 -17.73 -5.97 -0.01
CA SER A 95 -17.37 -7.30 0.51
C SER A 95 -16.22 -7.94 -0.27
N ALA A 96 -16.18 -7.78 -1.60
CA ALA A 96 -15.09 -8.30 -2.42
C ALA A 96 -13.72 -7.69 -2.06
N TYR A 97 -13.66 -6.38 -1.80
CA TYR A 97 -12.43 -5.70 -1.40
C TYR A 97 -12.02 -6.09 0.03
N ARG A 98 -13.00 -6.23 0.95
CA ARG A 98 -12.71 -6.66 2.33
C ARG A 98 -12.13 -8.08 2.36
N ASN A 99 -12.70 -8.99 1.57
CA ASN A 99 -12.23 -10.36 1.45
C ASN A 99 -10.81 -10.40 0.88
N ALA A 100 -10.55 -9.68 -0.21
CA ALA A 100 -9.21 -9.59 -0.79
C ALA A 100 -8.16 -9.03 0.20
N GLY A 101 -8.53 -8.02 1.00
CA GLY A 101 -7.62 -7.48 2.01
C GLY A 101 -7.34 -8.49 3.13
N SER A 102 -8.36 -9.25 3.55
CA SER A 102 -8.20 -10.32 4.52
C SER A 102 -7.35 -11.48 3.98
N GLU A 103 -7.42 -11.80 2.68
CA GLU A 103 -6.52 -12.78 2.04
C GLU A 103 -5.05 -12.35 2.21
N VAL A 104 -4.72 -11.09 1.94
CA VAL A 104 -3.36 -10.56 2.08
C VAL A 104 -2.89 -10.56 3.53
N VAL A 105 -3.72 -10.08 4.46
CA VAL A 105 -3.38 -10.09 5.90
C VAL A 105 -3.15 -11.52 6.40
N THR A 106 -3.92 -12.49 5.93
CA THR A 106 -3.73 -13.91 6.28
C THR A 106 -2.35 -14.40 5.85
N ILE A 107 -1.90 -14.01 4.67
CA ILE A 107 -0.55 -14.35 4.18
C ILE A 107 0.54 -13.70 5.02
N LEU A 108 0.41 -12.40 5.31
CA LEU A 108 1.38 -11.67 6.12
C LEU A 108 1.47 -12.24 7.55
N ALA A 109 0.35 -12.62 8.14
CA ALA A 109 0.29 -13.22 9.47
C ALA A 109 1.00 -14.59 9.57
N MET A 110 1.28 -15.26 8.45
CA MET A 110 2.13 -16.47 8.44
C MET A 110 3.63 -16.15 8.62
N LYS A 111 4.03 -14.89 8.46
CA LYS A 111 5.45 -14.46 8.50
C LYS A 111 5.83 -13.71 9.78
N GLY A 112 4.87 -13.27 10.58
CA GLY A 112 5.12 -12.53 11.80
C GLY A 112 3.84 -11.99 12.43
N ARG A 113 3.99 -11.24 13.53
CA ARG A 113 2.85 -10.59 14.18
C ARG A 113 2.34 -9.47 13.27
N CYS A 114 1.09 -9.58 12.85
CA CYS A 114 0.48 -8.68 11.88
C CYS A 114 -0.67 -7.90 12.54
N GLU A 115 -0.67 -6.57 12.38
CA GLU A 115 -1.73 -5.67 12.81
C GLU A 115 -2.36 -5.01 11.59
N ARG A 116 -3.65 -5.24 11.37
CA ARG A 116 -4.39 -4.62 10.26
C ARG A 116 -4.67 -3.15 10.58
N ALA A 117 -4.14 -2.23 9.78
CA ALA A 117 -4.36 -0.79 9.93
C ALA A 117 -5.58 -0.31 9.14
N SER A 118 -5.81 -0.85 7.94
CA SER A 118 -6.94 -0.48 7.09
C SER A 118 -7.41 -1.64 6.21
N ILE A 119 -8.19 -1.37 5.16
CA ILE A 119 -8.63 -2.43 4.25
C ILE A 119 -7.45 -3.00 3.46
N ASP A 120 -6.48 -2.14 3.15
CA ASP A 120 -5.32 -2.39 2.32
C ASP A 120 -3.96 -2.26 3.01
N GLU A 121 -3.94 -1.80 4.26
CA GLU A 121 -2.70 -1.59 5.01
C GLU A 121 -2.58 -2.51 6.22
N ALA A 122 -1.35 -2.95 6.48
CA ALA A 122 -0.99 -3.72 7.66
C ALA A 122 0.43 -3.38 8.16
N TYR A 123 0.62 -3.42 9.48
CA TYR A 123 1.93 -3.44 10.11
C TYR A 123 2.35 -4.87 10.36
N LEU A 124 3.60 -5.20 10.06
CA LEU A 124 4.19 -6.51 10.30
C LEU A 124 5.43 -6.34 11.18
N ASP A 125 5.42 -6.99 12.33
CA ASP A 125 6.56 -7.08 13.21
C ASP A 125 7.48 -8.21 12.74
N LEU A 126 8.65 -7.81 12.23
CA LEU A 126 9.69 -8.67 11.67
C LEU A 126 10.90 -8.78 12.60
N THR A 127 10.79 -8.36 13.86
CA THR A 127 11.92 -8.36 14.82
C THR A 127 12.59 -9.73 14.90
N ASP A 128 11.81 -10.79 15.18
CA ASP A 128 12.34 -12.16 15.28
C ASP A 128 12.97 -12.66 13.97
N ALA A 129 12.40 -12.26 12.82
CA ALA A 129 12.90 -12.63 11.50
C ALA A 129 14.23 -11.93 11.20
N ALA A 130 14.36 -10.66 11.57
CA ALA A 130 15.59 -9.89 11.43
C ALA A 130 16.70 -10.42 12.34
N GLU A 131 16.37 -10.77 13.60
CA GLU A 131 17.31 -11.39 14.53
C GLU A 131 17.82 -12.74 14.00
N THR A 132 16.90 -13.58 13.48
CA THR A 132 17.26 -14.87 12.88
C THR A 132 18.18 -14.67 11.67
N MET A 133 17.86 -13.75 10.78
CA MET A 133 18.67 -13.44 9.60
C MET A 133 20.08 -12.99 9.99
N LEU A 134 20.21 -12.10 10.98
CA LEU A 134 21.50 -11.61 11.46
C LEU A 134 22.32 -12.71 12.16
N ALA A 135 21.67 -13.64 12.85
CA ALA A 135 22.34 -14.77 13.49
C ALA A 135 22.85 -15.80 12.47
N GLU A 136 22.09 -16.05 11.40
CA GLU A 136 22.44 -17.00 10.34
C GLU A 136 23.44 -16.43 9.33
N THR A 137 23.34 -15.13 9.02
CA THR A 137 24.20 -14.44 8.06
C THR A 137 24.61 -13.08 8.64
N PRO A 138 25.60 -13.06 9.56
CA PRO A 138 26.08 -11.80 10.10
C PRO A 138 26.75 -10.97 8.98
N PRO A 139 26.62 -9.63 9.01
CA PRO A 139 27.33 -8.77 8.08
C PRO A 139 28.84 -8.97 8.22
N GLU A 140 29.56 -9.01 7.10
CA GLU A 140 31.01 -9.21 7.09
C GLU A 140 31.76 -8.01 7.68
N SER A 141 31.23 -6.79 7.46
CA SER A 141 31.73 -5.55 8.04
C SER A 141 30.62 -4.50 8.24
N LEU A 142 30.89 -3.47 9.03
CA LEU A 142 30.01 -2.30 9.17
C LEU A 142 30.01 -1.44 7.89
N GLU A 143 31.12 -1.43 7.15
CA GLU A 143 31.27 -0.68 5.90
C GLU A 143 30.30 -1.22 4.82
N ASP A 144 30.15 -2.55 4.73
CA ASP A 144 29.18 -3.18 3.82
C ASP A 144 27.72 -2.83 4.17
N MET A 145 27.43 -2.68 5.47
CA MET A 145 26.10 -2.27 5.93
C MET A 145 25.79 -0.83 5.53
N ASP A 146 26.78 0.06 5.62
CA ASP A 146 26.65 1.47 5.26
C ASP A 146 26.46 1.63 3.75
N GLU A 147 27.21 0.88 2.93
CA GLU A 147 27.01 0.85 1.48
C GLU A 147 25.62 0.34 1.07
N GLU A 148 25.09 -0.68 1.75
CA GLU A 148 23.75 -1.20 1.48
C GLU A 148 22.66 -0.24 1.99
N ALA A 149 22.87 0.38 3.15
CA ALA A 149 21.97 1.36 3.75
C ALA A 149 21.76 2.56 2.82
N LEU A 150 22.81 3.02 2.12
CA LEU A 150 22.74 4.10 1.14
C LEU A 150 21.88 3.78 -0.10
N LYS A 151 21.64 2.50 -0.40
CA LYS A 151 20.72 2.08 -1.48
C LYS A 151 19.26 2.22 -1.07
N SER A 152 18.99 2.44 0.22
CA SER A 152 17.67 2.56 0.81
C SER A 152 17.39 3.99 1.26
N HIS A 153 16.12 4.40 1.24
CA HIS A 153 15.74 5.67 1.84
C HIS A 153 15.55 5.50 3.35
N ILE A 154 16.59 5.83 4.12
CA ILE A 154 16.57 5.73 5.58
C ILE A 154 16.35 7.11 6.18
N ILE A 155 15.23 7.29 6.89
CA ILE A 155 14.91 8.55 7.55
C ILE A 155 15.90 8.77 8.70
N GLY A 156 16.57 9.92 8.69
CA GLY A 156 17.52 10.31 9.73
C GLY A 156 18.96 9.90 9.46
N LEU A 157 19.21 9.13 8.40
CA LEU A 157 20.56 8.83 7.90
C LEU A 157 20.87 9.83 6.78
N THR A 158 21.88 10.67 6.99
CA THR A 158 22.39 11.57 5.94
C THR A 158 23.73 11.04 5.45
N GLU A 159 24.07 11.24 4.16
CA GLU A 159 25.35 10.81 3.56
C GLU A 159 26.61 11.28 4.34
N VAL A 160 26.46 12.27 5.22
CA VAL A 160 27.54 12.90 6.00
C VAL A 160 27.90 12.09 7.25
N GLU A 161 27.03 11.21 7.76
CA GLU A 161 27.28 10.48 9.01
C GLU A 161 28.07 9.18 8.85
N LEU A 162 28.26 8.70 7.61
CA LEU A 162 28.95 7.44 7.29
C LEU A 162 30.45 7.62 6.95
N SER A 163 30.97 8.85 7.01
CA SER A 163 32.35 9.17 6.62
C SER A 163 33.31 9.49 7.78
N THR A 164 32.99 9.04 9.01
CA THR A 164 33.81 9.30 10.22
C THR A 164 34.13 8.01 10.94
#